data_AF-A0A9E0X4E0-F1
#
_entry.id   AF-A0A9E0X4E0-F1
#
_cell.length_a   1.000
_cell.length_b   1.000
_cell.length_c   1.000
_cell.angle_alpha   90.00
_cell.angle_beta   90.00
_cell.angle_gamma   90.00
#
_symmetry.space_group_name_H-M   'P 1'
#
loop_
_entity.id
_entity.type
_entity.pdbx_description
1 polymer ?
#
loop_
_entity_poly.entity_id
_entity_poly.type
_entity_poly.pdbx_seq_one_letter_code
_entity_poly.pdbx_strand_id
1 'polypeptide(L)'
;LEQGQRGVDFAQAQLEGAEQDLLIRVSQAYFDVLAAQDTLTFVRAQKAAVAEQLAAAKRNFQVGTTTVTDEREAKARHDLVTAQEIAADNDLRVKRLALDQVVGRSGTAPLPLAQPVQLPAVQPDDVSNWVRTAEERQPQVRQALQALDVAKLETAKAQTGHLPTVDLQAGYNIQRTPNGTVLMPGINTRTNTASIGVALNLPLFAGFAVQNRVKETLSLEEKARADLENARRTVAQAARAAFFGVQSGLSQVAALQAAEASSQSALDANKLGYQVGVRINIDVLNAQSQLYQTKRDLAAARYNVVVGTLRLKQVAGTLTADDVTAVDALLMR
;
A
#
# COMPACT_ATOMS: atom_id res chain seq x y z
N LEU A 1 24.09 -25.51 -3.61
CA LEU A 1 22.71 -25.90 -3.97
C LEU A 1 21.71 -25.35 -2.97
N GLU A 2 21.90 -25.58 -1.66
CA GLU A 2 21.03 -25.03 -0.60
C GLU A 2 20.90 -23.50 -0.65
N GLN A 3 21.99 -22.75 -0.81
CA GLN A 3 21.93 -21.28 -0.98
C GLN A 3 21.09 -20.85 -2.20
N GLY A 4 21.13 -21.63 -3.28
CA GLY A 4 20.31 -21.37 -4.47
C GLY A 4 18.83 -21.59 -4.19
N GLN A 5 18.47 -22.64 -3.44
CA GLN A 5 17.10 -22.90 -3.01
C GLN A 5 16.58 -21.78 -2.09
N ARG A 6 17.38 -21.34 -1.11
CA ARG A 6 17.04 -20.20 -0.24
C ARG A 6 16.84 -18.90 -1.03
N GLY A 7 17.61 -18.71 -2.10
CA GLY A 7 17.42 -17.59 -3.03
C GLY A 7 16.10 -17.64 -3.78
N VAL A 8 15.63 -18.84 -4.18
CA VAL A 8 14.30 -19.03 -4.80
C VAL A 8 13.19 -18.71 -3.79
N ASP A 9 13.28 -19.23 -2.56
CA ASP A 9 12.28 -18.97 -1.51
C ASP A 9 12.20 -17.47 -1.16
N PHE A 10 13.35 -16.78 -1.14
CA PHE A 10 13.44 -15.34 -0.97
C PHE A 10 12.73 -14.59 -2.10
N ALA A 11 13.02 -14.95 -3.36
CA ALA A 11 12.41 -14.33 -4.53
C ALA A 11 10.89 -14.57 -4.59
N GLN A 12 10.43 -15.75 -4.18
CA GLN A 12 9.00 -16.05 -4.10
C GLN A 12 8.30 -15.20 -3.03
N ALA A 13 8.88 -15.07 -1.83
CA ALA A 13 8.34 -14.18 -0.81
C ALA A 13 8.37 -12.71 -1.28
N GLN A 14 9.39 -12.30 -2.04
CA GLN A 14 9.44 -10.96 -2.63
C GLN A 14 8.32 -10.73 -3.65
N LEU A 15 8.03 -11.71 -4.49
CA LEU A 15 6.91 -11.67 -5.44
C LEU A 15 5.57 -11.55 -4.72
N GLU A 16 5.30 -12.39 -3.72
CA GLU A 16 4.08 -12.34 -2.92
C GLU A 16 3.88 -10.96 -2.26
N GLY A 17 4.95 -10.37 -1.71
CA GLY A 17 4.88 -9.02 -1.15
C GLY A 17 4.53 -7.97 -2.21
N ALA A 18 5.14 -8.04 -3.39
CA ALA A 18 4.86 -7.13 -4.50
C ALA A 18 3.43 -7.26 -5.05
N GLU A 19 2.89 -8.49 -5.09
CA GLU A 19 1.50 -8.77 -5.45
C GLU A 19 0.54 -8.13 -4.44
N GLN A 20 0.76 -8.33 -3.14
CA GLN A 20 -0.05 -7.71 -2.09
C GLN A 20 0.01 -6.18 -2.12
N ASP A 21 1.19 -5.60 -2.36
CA ASP A 21 1.37 -4.15 -2.54
C ASP A 21 0.63 -3.62 -3.77
N LEU A 22 0.57 -4.38 -4.86
CA LEU A 22 -0.21 -4.01 -6.05
C LEU A 22 -1.71 -4.00 -5.73
N LEU A 23 -2.22 -5.04 -5.06
CA LEU A 23 -3.64 -5.13 -4.68
C LEU A 23 -4.08 -3.93 -3.83
N ILE A 24 -3.26 -3.52 -2.85
CA ILE A 24 -3.54 -2.35 -2.02
C ILE A 24 -3.47 -1.05 -2.80
N ARG A 25 -2.45 -0.87 -3.66
CA ARG A 25 -2.33 0.34 -4.48
C ARG A 25 -3.52 0.53 -5.43
N VAL A 26 -3.96 -0.55 -6.08
CA VAL A 26 -5.15 -0.53 -6.95
C VAL A 26 -6.39 -0.18 -6.13
N SER A 27 -6.59 -0.85 -5.00
CA SER A 27 -7.77 -0.62 -4.14
C SER A 27 -7.80 0.81 -3.59
N GLN A 28 -6.67 1.34 -3.12
CA GLN A 28 -6.58 2.71 -2.64
C GLN A 28 -6.88 3.71 -3.76
N ALA A 29 -6.29 3.55 -4.95
CA ALA A 29 -6.55 4.45 -6.08
C ALA A 29 -8.03 4.41 -6.51
N TYR A 30 -8.64 3.23 -6.48
CA TYR A 30 -10.06 3.04 -6.80
C TYR A 30 -10.96 3.83 -5.83
N PHE A 31 -10.76 3.65 -4.53
CA PHE A 31 -11.57 4.32 -3.50
C PHE A 31 -11.24 5.80 -3.34
N ASP A 32 -10.02 6.23 -3.64
CA ASP A 32 -9.66 7.65 -3.70
C ASP A 32 -10.47 8.40 -4.78
N VAL A 33 -10.68 7.79 -5.95
CA VAL A 33 -11.52 8.37 -7.01
C VAL A 33 -12.97 8.47 -6.55
N LEU A 34 -13.51 7.44 -5.91
CA LEU A 34 -14.87 7.46 -5.37
C LEU A 34 -15.04 8.54 -4.28
N ALA A 35 -14.06 8.65 -3.36
CA ALA A 35 -14.07 9.68 -2.32
C ALA A 35 -14.03 11.10 -2.92
N ALA A 36 -13.22 11.33 -3.95
CA ALA A 36 -13.15 12.61 -4.65
C ALA A 36 -14.44 12.90 -5.42
N GLN A 37 -15.07 11.88 -6.01
CA GLN A 37 -16.33 12.01 -6.74
C GLN A 37 -17.50 12.33 -5.81
N ASP A 38 -17.60 11.69 -4.65
CA ASP A 38 -18.57 12.00 -3.61
C ASP A 38 -18.34 13.41 -3.05
N THR A 39 -17.07 13.79 -2.81
CA THR A 39 -16.71 15.14 -2.39
C THR A 39 -17.20 16.20 -3.37
N LEU A 40 -16.93 16.03 -4.67
CA LEU A 40 -17.41 16.96 -5.70
C LEU A 40 -18.94 17.01 -5.73
N THR A 41 -19.60 15.87 -5.57
CA THR A 41 -21.07 15.77 -5.54
C THR A 41 -21.65 16.56 -4.36
N PHE A 42 -21.08 16.40 -3.16
CA PHE A 42 -21.52 17.13 -1.98
C PHE A 42 -21.22 18.64 -2.06
N VAL A 43 -20.07 19.04 -2.60
CA VAL A 43 -19.74 20.46 -2.80
C VAL A 43 -20.67 21.10 -3.82
N ARG A 44 -21.03 20.41 -4.91
CA ARG A 44 -22.03 20.88 -5.87
C ARG A 44 -23.42 21.03 -5.26
N ALA A 45 -23.85 20.05 -4.45
CA ALA A 45 -25.11 20.13 -3.72
C ALA A 45 -25.12 21.27 -2.70
N GLN A 46 -24.00 21.52 -2.00
CA GLN A 46 -23.83 22.67 -1.12
C GLN A 46 -23.92 23.98 -1.90
N LYS A 47 -23.26 24.08 -3.07
CA LYS A 47 -23.31 25.26 -3.93
C LYS A 47 -24.74 25.59 -4.37
N ALA A 48 -25.48 24.57 -4.81
CA ALA A 48 -26.88 24.73 -5.20
C ALA A 48 -27.73 25.25 -4.02
N ALA A 49 -27.59 24.66 -2.84
CA ALA A 49 -28.30 25.10 -1.64
C ALA A 49 -27.96 26.54 -1.24
N VAL A 50 -26.68 26.93 -1.29
CA VAL A 50 -26.23 28.30 -0.98
C VAL A 50 -26.70 29.30 -2.06
N ALA A 51 -26.74 28.89 -3.33
CA ALA A 51 -27.27 29.72 -4.41
C ALA A 51 -28.76 30.01 -4.24
N GLU A 52 -29.55 29.02 -3.80
CA GLU A 52 -30.96 29.22 -3.45
C GLU A 52 -31.13 30.22 -2.29
N GLN A 53 -30.31 30.11 -1.23
CA GLN A 53 -30.34 31.05 -0.11
C GLN A 53 -29.93 32.46 -0.54
N LEU A 54 -28.91 32.62 -1.40
CA LEU A 54 -28.52 33.91 -1.96
C LEU A 54 -29.63 34.54 -2.79
N ALA A 55 -30.33 33.74 -3.62
CA ALA A 55 -31.46 34.23 -4.41
C ALA A 55 -32.65 34.64 -3.53
N ALA A 56 -32.91 33.92 -2.44
CA ALA A 56 -33.91 34.30 -1.44
C ALA A 56 -33.53 35.60 -0.73
N ALA A 57 -32.29 35.71 -0.24
CA ALA A 57 -31.79 36.91 0.44
C ALA A 57 -31.86 38.16 -0.45
N LYS A 58 -31.47 38.06 -1.73
CA LYS A 58 -31.58 39.16 -2.70
C LYS A 58 -33.02 39.62 -2.91
N ARG A 59 -33.95 38.68 -3.11
CA ARG A 59 -35.38 39.01 -3.29
C ARG A 59 -35.93 39.68 -2.04
N ASN A 60 -35.66 39.12 -0.87
CA ASN A 60 -36.12 39.64 0.41
C ASN A 60 -35.54 41.03 0.71
N PHE A 61 -34.30 41.31 0.30
CA PHE A 61 -33.68 42.62 0.44
C PHE A 61 -34.33 43.66 -0.48
N GLN A 62 -34.64 43.30 -1.73
CA GLN A 62 -35.33 44.18 -2.69
C GLN A 62 -36.73 44.58 -2.21
N VAL A 63 -37.44 43.70 -1.50
CA VAL A 63 -38.74 44.00 -0.87
C VAL A 63 -38.64 44.51 0.57
N GLY A 64 -37.43 44.77 1.08
CA GLY A 64 -37.19 45.40 2.39
C GLY A 64 -37.39 44.50 3.62
N THR A 65 -37.44 43.18 3.44
CA THR A 65 -37.73 42.19 4.50
C THR A 65 -36.49 41.54 5.13
N THR A 66 -35.30 41.75 4.56
CA THR A 66 -34.01 41.24 5.10
C THR A 66 -32.95 42.34 5.01
N THR A 67 -31.80 42.13 5.66
CA THR A 67 -30.72 43.12 5.72
C THR A 67 -29.71 42.98 4.56
N VAL A 68 -29.00 44.06 4.22
CA VAL A 68 -27.89 44.01 3.25
C VAL A 68 -26.76 43.07 3.71
N THR A 69 -26.63 42.86 5.02
CA THR A 69 -25.70 41.90 5.61
C THR A 69 -26.02 40.46 5.21
N ASP A 70 -27.30 40.06 5.18
CA ASP A 70 -27.72 38.72 4.77
C ASP A 70 -27.36 38.42 3.31
N GLU A 71 -27.53 39.41 2.41
CA GLU A 71 -27.13 39.28 1.00
C GLU A 71 -25.61 39.13 0.87
N ARG A 72 -24.84 40.00 1.52
CA ARG A 72 -23.37 39.98 1.45
C ARG A 72 -22.78 38.70 2.02
N GLU A 73 -23.37 38.20 3.10
CA GLU A 73 -22.95 36.95 3.71
C GLU A 73 -23.25 35.73 2.85
N ALA A 74 -24.47 35.64 2.30
CA ALA A 74 -24.82 34.57 1.37
C ALA A 74 -23.93 34.60 0.13
N LYS A 75 -23.57 35.80 -0.37
CA LYS A 75 -22.64 35.97 -1.48
C LYS A 75 -21.23 35.48 -1.13
N ALA A 76 -20.70 35.86 0.03
CA ALA A 76 -19.40 35.39 0.50
C ALA A 76 -19.34 33.85 0.62
N ARG A 77 -20.41 33.23 1.13
CA ARG A 77 -20.53 31.75 1.19
C ARG A 77 -20.58 31.12 -0.19
N HIS A 78 -21.35 31.69 -1.12
CA HIS A 78 -21.44 31.19 -2.49
C HIS A 78 -20.07 31.25 -3.19
N ASP A 79 -19.35 32.35 -3.05
CA ASP A 79 -18.03 32.54 -3.65
C ASP A 79 -17.00 31.55 -3.05
N LEU A 80 -17.05 31.31 -1.74
CA LEU A 80 -16.22 30.29 -1.07
C LEU A 80 -16.50 28.88 -1.59
N VAL A 81 -17.76 28.47 -1.68
CA VAL A 81 -18.13 27.12 -2.16
C VAL A 81 -17.79 26.97 -3.65
N THR A 82 -17.84 28.05 -4.43
CA THR A 82 -17.38 28.05 -5.83
C THR A 82 -15.88 27.76 -5.91
N ALA A 83 -15.06 28.35 -5.05
CA ALA A 83 -13.63 28.02 -4.97
C ALA A 83 -13.40 26.55 -4.56
N GLN A 84 -14.19 26.04 -3.62
CA GLN A 84 -14.13 24.63 -3.20
C GLN A 84 -14.53 23.66 -4.32
N GLU A 85 -15.51 24.01 -5.16
CA GLU A 85 -15.90 23.18 -6.31
C GLU A 85 -14.75 23.05 -7.31
N ILE A 86 -14.06 24.15 -7.62
CA ILE A 86 -12.91 24.15 -8.53
C ILE A 86 -11.80 23.25 -7.98
N ALA A 87 -11.51 23.34 -6.68
CA ALA A 87 -10.52 22.49 -6.03
C ALA A 87 -10.93 21.00 -6.06
N ALA A 88 -12.19 20.68 -5.78
CA ALA A 88 -12.71 19.32 -5.80
C ALA A 88 -12.75 18.72 -7.21
N ASP A 89 -13.08 19.51 -8.24
CA ASP A 89 -13.02 19.05 -9.64
C ASP A 89 -11.59 18.72 -10.06
N ASN A 90 -10.63 19.57 -9.67
CA ASN A 90 -9.22 19.30 -9.92
C ASN A 90 -8.72 18.06 -9.17
N ASP A 91 -9.08 17.88 -7.90
CA ASP A 91 -8.70 16.70 -7.12
C ASP A 91 -9.24 15.40 -7.76
N LEU A 92 -10.51 15.39 -8.19
CA LEU A 92 -11.09 14.25 -8.90
C LEU A 92 -10.32 13.91 -10.19
N ARG A 93 -9.89 14.92 -10.96
CA ARG A 93 -9.07 14.70 -12.16
C ARG A 93 -7.73 14.07 -11.80
N VAL A 94 -7.06 14.57 -10.76
CA VAL A 94 -5.77 14.03 -10.30
C VAL A 94 -5.91 12.58 -9.82
N LYS A 95 -6.96 12.27 -9.04
CA LYS A 95 -7.22 10.90 -8.57
C LYS A 95 -7.53 9.94 -9.72
N ARG A 96 -8.27 10.37 -10.74
CA ARG A 96 -8.53 9.56 -11.95
C ARG A 96 -7.25 9.26 -12.71
N LEU A 97 -6.37 10.24 -12.88
CA LEU A 97 -5.06 10.03 -13.51
C LEU A 97 -4.20 9.04 -12.72
N ALA A 98 -4.23 9.09 -11.39
CA ALA A 98 -3.53 8.13 -10.54
C ALA A 98 -4.09 6.71 -10.70
N LEU A 99 -5.41 6.55 -10.79
CA LEU A 99 -6.04 5.25 -11.06
C LEU A 99 -5.68 4.72 -12.46
N ASP A 100 -5.76 5.56 -13.48
CA ASP A 100 -5.39 5.22 -14.85
C ASP A 100 -3.92 4.76 -14.94
N GLN A 101 -3.01 5.41 -14.19
CA GLN A 101 -1.60 5.04 -14.12
C GLN A 101 -1.39 3.65 -13.48
N VAL A 102 -2.11 3.34 -12.39
CA VAL A 102 -1.97 2.05 -11.68
C VAL A 102 -2.59 0.91 -12.49
N VAL A 103 -3.70 1.15 -13.19
CA VAL A 103 -4.42 0.15 -14.01
C VAL A 103 -3.79 0.01 -15.41
N GLY A 104 -3.08 1.02 -15.90
CA GLY A 104 -2.50 1.06 -17.24
C GLY A 104 -3.53 1.25 -18.36
N ARG A 105 -4.68 1.85 -18.05
CA ARG A 105 -5.76 2.14 -19.02
C ARG A 105 -6.26 3.56 -18.80
N SER A 106 -6.71 4.24 -19.87
CA SER A 106 -7.30 5.57 -19.77
C SER A 106 -8.81 5.51 -19.58
N GLY A 107 -9.34 6.47 -18.84
CA GLY A 107 -10.79 6.65 -18.69
C GLY A 107 -11.43 5.59 -17.79
N THR A 108 -10.70 5.08 -16.80
CA THR A 108 -11.26 4.17 -15.81
C THR A 108 -12.35 4.86 -14.98
N ALA A 109 -13.50 4.20 -14.87
CA ALA A 109 -14.66 4.71 -14.16
C ALA A 109 -15.06 3.71 -13.06
N PRO A 110 -14.70 3.96 -11.79
CA PRO A 110 -15.08 3.07 -10.70
C PRO A 110 -16.58 3.11 -10.46
N LEU A 111 -17.16 1.95 -10.14
CA LEU A 111 -18.53 1.79 -9.66
C LEU A 111 -18.61 2.23 -8.19
N PRO A 112 -19.66 2.96 -7.79
CA PRO A 112 -19.85 3.38 -6.40
C PRO A 112 -20.23 2.20 -5.50
N LEU A 113 -20.10 2.37 -4.18
CA LEU A 113 -20.58 1.39 -3.20
C LEU A 113 -22.12 1.29 -3.22
N ALA A 114 -22.65 0.08 -3.08
CA ALA A 114 -24.08 -0.16 -2.95
C ALA A 114 -24.61 0.44 -1.65
N GLN A 115 -25.74 1.16 -1.71
CA GLN A 115 -26.41 1.70 -0.52
C GLN A 115 -27.59 0.78 -0.12
N PRO A 116 -27.74 0.40 1.17
CA PRO A 116 -26.88 0.73 2.32
C PRO A 116 -25.59 -0.11 2.36
N VAL A 117 -24.46 0.55 2.64
CA VAL A 117 -23.15 -0.12 2.76
C VAL A 117 -23.10 -0.87 4.09
N GLN A 118 -23.15 -2.20 4.04
CA GLN A 118 -22.82 -3.05 5.20
C GLN A 118 -21.32 -3.35 5.17
N LEU A 119 -20.57 -2.65 6.03
CA LEU A 119 -19.13 -2.89 6.16
C LEU A 119 -18.90 -4.19 6.94
N PRO A 120 -18.07 -5.12 6.45
CA PRO A 120 -17.79 -6.36 7.15
C PRO A 120 -17.03 -6.06 8.46
N ALA A 121 -17.41 -6.75 9.53
CA ALA A 121 -16.68 -6.70 10.79
C ALA A 121 -15.31 -7.38 10.64
N VAL A 122 -14.32 -6.92 11.42
CA VAL A 122 -13.01 -7.58 11.47
C VAL A 122 -13.17 -8.94 12.15
N GLN A 123 -12.85 -10.00 11.43
CA GLN A 123 -12.80 -11.35 11.98
C GLN A 123 -11.43 -11.98 11.68
N PRO A 124 -10.74 -12.56 12.68
CA PRO A 124 -11.11 -12.63 14.10
C PRO A 124 -11.02 -11.26 14.81
N ASP A 125 -11.90 -11.00 15.78
CA ASP A 125 -11.83 -9.83 16.67
C ASP A 125 -10.81 -10.06 17.82
N ASP A 126 -9.60 -10.47 17.44
CA ASP A 126 -8.49 -10.70 18.36
C ASP A 126 -7.19 -10.24 17.72
N VAL A 127 -6.61 -9.17 18.27
CA VAL A 127 -5.35 -8.60 17.80
C VAL A 127 -4.19 -9.60 17.91
N SER A 128 -4.20 -10.49 18.90
CA SER A 128 -3.13 -11.46 19.11
C SER A 128 -3.08 -12.48 17.97
N ASN A 129 -4.24 -12.85 17.42
CA ASN A 129 -4.33 -13.73 16.27
C ASN A 129 -3.72 -13.08 15.01
N TRP A 130 -4.02 -11.81 14.77
CA TRP A 130 -3.44 -11.05 13.65
C TRP A 130 -1.92 -10.92 13.76
N VAL A 131 -1.40 -10.65 14.96
CA VAL A 131 0.06 -10.56 15.19
C VAL A 131 0.75 -11.90 14.91
N ARG A 132 0.23 -13.00 15.45
CA ARG A 132 0.79 -14.34 15.22
C ARG A 132 0.77 -14.70 13.74
N THR A 133 -0.36 -14.46 13.07
CA THR A 133 -0.50 -14.72 11.63
C THR A 133 0.50 -13.89 10.82
N ALA A 134 0.67 -12.62 11.19
CA ALA A 134 1.63 -11.73 10.53
C ALA A 134 3.08 -12.21 10.73
N GLU A 135 3.47 -12.62 11.94
CA GLU A 135 4.82 -13.16 12.20
C GLU A 135 5.13 -14.45 11.43
N GLU A 136 4.10 -15.26 11.14
CA GLU A 136 4.25 -16.53 10.42
C GLU A 136 4.19 -16.37 8.89
N ARG A 137 3.28 -15.52 8.39
CA ARG A 137 2.93 -15.48 6.96
C ARG A 137 3.45 -14.27 6.22
N GLN A 138 3.78 -13.17 6.90
CA GLN A 138 4.18 -11.93 6.22
C GLN A 138 5.43 -12.16 5.35
N PRO A 139 5.35 -11.89 4.03
CA PRO A 139 6.48 -11.89 3.11
C PRO A 139 7.79 -11.30 3.66
N GLN A 140 7.73 -10.14 4.33
CA GLN A 140 8.93 -9.48 4.86
C GLN A 140 9.65 -10.31 5.94
N VAL A 141 8.90 -11.01 6.81
CA VAL A 141 9.49 -11.88 7.84
C VAL A 141 10.08 -13.13 7.20
N ARG A 142 9.39 -13.70 6.20
CA ARG A 142 9.90 -14.84 5.43
C ARG A 142 11.20 -14.50 4.72
N GLN A 143 11.30 -13.34 4.09
CA GLN A 143 12.53 -12.86 3.44
C GLN A 143 13.68 -12.73 4.44
N ALA A 144 13.45 -12.13 5.61
CA ALA A 144 14.46 -12.01 6.66
C ALA A 144 14.90 -13.37 7.21
N LEU A 145 13.97 -14.34 7.31
CA LEU A 145 14.28 -15.71 7.71
C LEU A 145 15.19 -16.40 6.69
N GLN A 146 14.88 -16.31 5.39
CA GLN A 146 15.75 -16.86 4.35
C GLN A 146 17.12 -16.18 4.33
N ALA A 147 17.19 -14.86 4.57
CA ALA A 147 18.45 -14.13 4.66
C ALA A 147 19.32 -14.61 5.84
N LEU A 148 18.72 -14.92 6.99
CA LEU A 148 19.43 -15.52 8.13
C LEU A 148 19.95 -16.92 7.78
N ASP A 149 19.16 -17.76 7.12
CA ASP A 149 19.60 -19.09 6.71
C ASP A 149 20.75 -19.03 5.68
N VAL A 150 20.71 -18.08 4.73
CA VAL A 150 21.83 -17.81 3.82
C VAL A 150 23.08 -17.37 4.59
N ALA A 151 22.94 -16.49 5.58
CA ALA A 151 24.06 -16.05 6.40
C ALA A 151 24.72 -17.21 7.18
N LYS A 152 23.91 -18.11 7.75
CA LYS A 152 24.41 -19.34 8.40
C LYS A 152 25.17 -20.24 7.43
N LEU A 153 24.67 -20.41 6.21
CA LEU A 153 25.34 -21.19 5.17
C LEU A 153 26.67 -20.55 4.74
N GLU A 154 26.73 -19.22 4.67
CA GLU A 154 27.98 -18.48 4.42
C GLU A 154 28.98 -18.65 5.57
N THR A 155 28.53 -18.65 6.83
CA THR A 155 29.38 -18.98 7.99
C THR A 155 29.94 -20.40 7.89
N ALA A 156 29.08 -21.39 7.58
CA ALA A 156 29.50 -22.78 7.41
C ALA A 156 30.51 -22.92 6.26
N LYS A 157 30.27 -22.25 5.13
CA LYS A 157 31.19 -22.20 3.99
C LYS A 157 32.53 -21.56 4.36
N ALA A 158 32.54 -20.46 5.12
CA ALA A 158 33.78 -19.84 5.59
C ALA A 158 34.60 -20.78 6.49
N GLN A 159 33.95 -21.60 7.32
CA GLN A 159 34.61 -22.60 8.17
C GLN A 159 35.28 -23.71 7.33
N THR A 160 34.74 -24.04 6.16
CA THR A 160 35.37 -25.02 5.24
C THR A 160 36.64 -24.52 4.55
N GLY A 161 37.01 -23.23 4.71
CA GLY A 161 38.21 -22.65 4.07
C GLY A 161 39.54 -23.28 4.49
N HIS A 162 39.56 -24.12 5.52
CA HIS A 162 40.71 -24.91 5.96
C HIS A 162 40.72 -26.35 5.44
N LEU A 163 39.65 -26.79 4.78
CA LEU A 163 39.53 -28.16 4.27
C LEU A 163 40.20 -28.28 2.90
N PRO A 164 40.72 -29.48 2.56
CA PRO A 164 41.22 -29.73 1.23
C PRO A 164 40.09 -29.69 0.19
N THR A 165 40.36 -29.15 -0.99
CA THR A 165 39.48 -29.30 -2.17
C THR A 165 40.04 -30.35 -3.12
N VAL A 166 39.16 -31.15 -3.71
CA VAL A 166 39.51 -32.20 -4.66
C VAL A 166 38.74 -31.96 -5.95
N ASP A 167 39.47 -31.70 -7.04
CA ASP A 167 38.91 -31.38 -8.34
C ASP A 167 39.31 -32.46 -9.36
N LEU A 168 38.33 -32.98 -10.10
CA LEU A 168 38.59 -33.84 -11.25
C LEU A 168 38.79 -32.96 -12.48
N GLN A 169 39.96 -33.05 -13.10
CA GLN A 169 40.30 -32.31 -14.31
C GLN A 169 40.46 -33.29 -15.46
N ALA A 170 39.66 -33.13 -16.50
CA ALA A 170 39.75 -33.89 -17.73
C ALA A 170 39.80 -32.94 -18.92
N GLY A 171 40.69 -33.21 -19.86
CA GLY A 171 40.89 -32.36 -21.03
C GLY A 171 41.29 -33.17 -22.25
N TYR A 172 40.88 -32.69 -23.42
CA TYR A 172 41.33 -33.22 -24.70
C TYR A 172 41.79 -32.07 -25.58
N ASN A 173 43.08 -32.07 -25.91
CA ASN A 173 43.71 -31.01 -26.69
C ASN A 173 44.22 -31.59 -28.01
N ILE A 174 43.90 -30.89 -29.12
CA ILE A 174 44.48 -31.16 -30.43
C ILE A 174 45.39 -30.00 -30.79
N GLN A 175 46.70 -30.23 -30.73
CA GLN A 175 47.68 -29.27 -31.17
C GLN A 175 48.10 -29.59 -32.60
N ARG A 176 47.84 -28.64 -33.51
CA ARG A 176 48.30 -28.70 -34.90
C ARG A 176 49.35 -27.63 -35.12
N THR A 177 50.51 -28.03 -35.61
CA THR A 177 51.59 -27.12 -35.97
C THR A 177 51.85 -27.22 -37.47
N PRO A 178 50.99 -26.60 -38.31
CA PRO A 178 51.26 -26.51 -39.74
C PRO A 178 52.49 -25.63 -39.96
N ASN A 179 53.45 -26.12 -40.75
CA ASN A 179 54.80 -25.57 -40.99
C ASN A 179 55.89 -25.88 -39.95
N GLY A 180 55.62 -26.76 -38.98
CA GLY A 180 56.63 -27.24 -38.03
C GLY A 180 56.98 -26.25 -36.92
N THR A 181 57.93 -26.63 -36.06
CA THR A 181 58.36 -25.81 -34.92
C THR A 181 59.64 -25.04 -35.27
N VAL A 182 60.04 -24.08 -34.44
CA VAL A 182 61.31 -23.35 -34.60
C VAL A 182 62.52 -24.30 -34.68
N LEU A 183 62.43 -25.46 -34.01
CA LEU A 183 63.46 -26.49 -33.99
C LEU A 183 63.35 -27.48 -35.17
N MET A 184 62.19 -27.57 -35.83
CA MET A 184 61.93 -28.50 -36.94
C MET A 184 61.00 -27.83 -37.99
N PRO A 185 61.53 -26.94 -38.86
CA PRO A 185 60.74 -26.22 -39.86
C PRO A 185 60.24 -27.14 -40.98
N GLY A 186 59.02 -26.93 -41.47
CA GLY A 186 58.46 -27.62 -42.63
C GLY A 186 57.84 -29.00 -42.35
N ILE A 187 57.91 -29.50 -41.12
CA ILE A 187 57.29 -30.78 -40.72
C ILE A 187 55.93 -30.51 -40.08
N ASN A 188 54.86 -30.95 -40.74
CA ASN A 188 53.51 -30.84 -40.17
C ASN A 188 53.33 -31.85 -39.03
N THR A 189 53.10 -31.35 -37.82
CA THR A 189 52.86 -32.19 -36.64
C THR A 189 51.43 -31.99 -36.14
N ARG A 190 50.76 -33.11 -35.84
CA ARG A 190 49.46 -33.13 -35.18
C ARG A 190 49.56 -34.04 -33.95
N THR A 191 49.39 -33.44 -32.78
CA THR A 191 49.41 -34.15 -31.50
C THR A 191 48.03 -34.06 -30.87
N ASN A 192 47.45 -35.21 -30.56
CA ASN A 192 46.22 -35.30 -29.79
C ASN A 192 46.58 -35.77 -28.38
N THR A 193 46.30 -34.95 -27.37
CA THR A 193 46.60 -35.25 -25.97
C THR A 193 45.30 -35.30 -25.19
N ALA A 194 44.95 -36.48 -24.68
CA ALA A 194 43.92 -36.64 -23.66
C ALA A 194 44.59 -36.70 -22.29
N SER A 195 44.06 -35.98 -21.31
CA SER A 195 44.52 -36.05 -19.93
C SER A 195 43.33 -36.15 -18.98
N ILE A 196 43.51 -36.96 -17.93
CA ILE A 196 42.62 -37.02 -16.77
C ILE A 196 43.50 -37.00 -15.53
N GLY A 197 43.16 -36.16 -14.57
CA GLY A 197 43.92 -35.99 -13.34
C GLY A 197 43.01 -35.53 -12.21
N VAL A 198 43.43 -35.82 -10.98
CA VAL A 198 42.80 -35.33 -9.76
C VAL A 198 43.73 -34.31 -9.14
N ALA A 199 43.24 -33.09 -8.92
CA ALA A 199 43.98 -32.04 -8.24
C ALA A 199 43.49 -31.92 -6.79
N LEU A 200 44.40 -32.07 -5.83
CA LEU A 200 44.16 -31.86 -4.41
C LEU A 200 44.80 -30.52 -4.01
N ASN A 201 44.02 -29.62 -3.41
CA ASN A 201 44.51 -28.35 -2.89
C ASN A 201 44.22 -28.24 -1.39
N LEU A 202 45.26 -28.08 -0.56
CA LEU A 202 45.12 -27.94 0.89
C LEU A 202 45.86 -26.67 1.37
N PRO A 203 45.14 -25.61 1.78
CA PRO A 203 45.76 -24.43 2.34
C PRO A 203 46.37 -24.71 3.73
N LEU A 204 47.70 -24.73 3.85
CA LEU A 204 48.39 -24.95 5.13
C LEU A 204 48.39 -23.69 6.01
N PHE A 205 48.65 -22.54 5.41
CA PHE A 205 48.61 -21.25 6.10
C PHE A 205 48.27 -20.13 5.12
N ALA A 206 47.18 -19.41 5.39
CA ALA A 206 46.67 -18.32 4.55
C ALA A 206 46.73 -16.96 5.27
N GLY A 207 47.73 -16.73 6.14
CA GLY A 207 47.90 -15.43 6.81
C GLY A 207 46.70 -14.99 7.66
N PHE A 208 46.04 -15.95 8.34
CA PHE A 208 44.80 -15.73 9.11
C PHE A 208 43.57 -15.26 8.30
N ALA A 209 43.62 -15.23 6.97
CA ALA A 209 42.50 -14.79 6.13
C ALA A 209 41.22 -15.59 6.40
N VAL A 210 41.32 -16.91 6.53
CA VAL A 210 40.17 -17.79 6.82
C VAL A 210 39.57 -17.50 8.20
N GLN A 211 40.40 -17.27 9.22
CA GLN A 211 39.93 -16.95 10.57
C GLN A 211 39.20 -15.60 10.62
N ASN A 212 39.74 -14.59 9.93
CA ASN A 212 39.10 -13.28 9.84
C ASN A 212 37.80 -13.35 9.02
N ARG A 213 37.76 -14.16 7.96
CA ARG A 213 36.55 -14.42 7.18
C ARG A 213 35.46 -15.08 8.03
N VAL A 214 35.81 -16.06 8.88
CA VAL A 214 34.87 -16.69 9.81
C VAL A 214 34.31 -15.67 10.81
N LYS A 215 35.17 -14.83 11.39
CA LYS A 215 34.74 -13.74 12.30
C LYS A 215 33.77 -12.77 11.62
N GLU A 216 34.09 -12.36 10.39
CA GLU A 216 33.21 -11.52 9.57
C GLU A 216 31.85 -12.18 9.33
N THR A 217 31.81 -13.44 8.89
CA THR A 217 30.56 -14.15 8.63
C THR A 217 29.72 -14.36 9.89
N LEU A 218 30.35 -14.58 11.05
CA LEU A 218 29.64 -14.66 12.33
C LEU A 218 28.98 -13.33 12.70
N SER A 219 29.66 -12.21 12.48
CA SER A 219 29.04 -10.88 12.67
C SER A 219 27.90 -10.62 11.69
N LEU A 220 28.01 -11.10 10.44
CA LEU A 220 26.94 -11.01 9.45
C LEU A 220 25.74 -11.90 9.80
N GLU A 221 25.97 -13.08 10.37
CA GLU A 221 24.91 -13.95 10.88
C GLU A 221 24.17 -13.29 12.06
N GLU A 222 24.90 -12.72 13.01
CA GLU A 222 24.28 -12.01 14.15
C GLU A 222 23.49 -10.78 13.68
N LYS A 223 24.02 -10.04 12.69
CA LYS A 223 23.27 -8.98 12.02
C LYS A 223 21.96 -9.51 11.41
N ALA A 224 22.02 -10.60 10.64
CA ALA A 224 20.83 -11.16 10.01
C ALA A 224 19.80 -11.66 11.04
N ARG A 225 20.25 -12.14 12.21
CA ARG A 225 19.39 -12.50 13.34
C ARG A 225 18.69 -11.28 13.93
N ALA A 226 19.42 -10.18 14.13
CA ALA A 226 18.84 -8.92 14.58
C ALA A 226 17.86 -8.33 13.56
N ASP A 227 18.17 -8.44 12.27
CA ASP A 227 17.29 -8.00 11.17
C ASP A 227 15.97 -8.80 11.14
N LEU A 228 16.01 -10.12 11.38
CA LEU A 228 14.81 -10.95 11.52
C LEU A 228 13.95 -10.54 12.71
N GLU A 229 14.57 -10.32 13.87
CA GLU A 229 13.85 -9.87 15.07
C GLU A 229 13.21 -8.49 14.86
N ASN A 230 13.93 -7.57 14.19
CA ASN A 230 13.38 -6.27 13.81
C ASN A 230 12.20 -6.41 12.84
N ALA A 231 12.30 -7.27 11.82
CA ALA A 231 11.21 -7.53 10.89
C ALA A 231 9.96 -8.06 11.61
N ARG A 232 10.12 -9.00 12.54
CA ARG A 232 9.01 -9.52 13.37
C ARG A 232 8.35 -8.42 14.20
N ARG A 233 9.15 -7.61 14.91
CA ARG A 233 8.62 -6.51 15.74
C ARG A 233 7.90 -5.45 14.90
N THR A 234 8.46 -5.10 13.75
CA THR A 234 7.88 -4.13 12.82
C THR A 234 6.52 -4.61 12.32
N VAL A 235 6.45 -5.87 11.89
CA VAL A 235 5.21 -6.49 11.39
C VAL A 235 4.18 -6.65 12.51
N ALA A 236 4.59 -7.06 13.70
CA ALA A 236 3.72 -7.14 14.87
C ALA A 236 3.15 -5.77 15.28
N GLN A 237 3.95 -4.71 15.22
CA GLN A 237 3.47 -3.34 15.44
C GLN A 237 2.48 -2.91 14.35
N ALA A 238 2.82 -3.15 13.09
CA ALA A 238 1.95 -2.82 11.96
C ALA A 238 0.61 -3.56 12.03
N ALA A 239 0.60 -4.83 12.44
CA ALA A 239 -0.61 -5.64 12.57
C ALA A 239 -1.54 -5.07 13.65
N ARG A 240 -0.99 -4.70 14.82
CA ARG A 240 -1.73 -4.02 15.89
C ARG A 240 -2.30 -2.69 15.42
N ALA A 241 -1.48 -1.87 14.76
CA ALA A 241 -1.90 -0.57 14.26
C ALA A 241 -3.01 -0.67 13.21
N ALA A 242 -2.90 -1.62 12.28
CA ALA A 242 -3.93 -1.88 11.28
C ALA A 242 -5.24 -2.37 11.92
N PHE A 243 -5.16 -3.28 12.89
CA PHE A 243 -6.32 -3.79 13.61
C PHE A 243 -7.08 -2.67 14.32
N PHE A 244 -6.38 -1.87 15.14
CA PHE A 244 -6.99 -0.73 15.83
C PHE A 244 -7.46 0.35 14.86
N GLY A 245 -6.77 0.53 13.73
CA GLY A 245 -7.19 1.42 12.65
C GLY A 245 -8.55 1.03 12.07
N VAL A 246 -8.79 -0.25 11.80
CA VAL A 246 -10.09 -0.71 11.30
C VAL A 246 -11.18 -0.66 12.38
N GLN A 247 -10.87 -1.08 13.60
CA GLN A 247 -11.82 -1.06 14.73
C GLN A 247 -12.29 0.38 15.05
N SER A 248 -11.34 1.32 15.10
CA SER A 248 -11.67 2.75 15.28
C SER A 248 -12.41 3.31 14.06
N GLY A 249 -12.03 2.93 12.84
CA GLY A 249 -12.72 3.34 11.62
C GLY A 249 -14.19 2.90 11.58
N LEU A 250 -14.50 1.66 11.96
CA LEU A 250 -15.88 1.17 12.08
C LEU A 250 -16.69 2.00 13.09
N SER A 251 -16.10 2.29 14.24
CA SER A 251 -16.73 3.12 15.28
C SER A 251 -16.94 4.56 14.80
N GLN A 252 -15.98 5.10 14.04
CA GLN A 252 -16.07 6.44 13.44
C GLN A 252 -17.18 6.52 12.39
N VAL A 253 -17.35 5.48 11.56
CA VAL A 253 -18.46 5.42 10.59
C VAL A 253 -19.80 5.46 11.33
N ALA A 254 -19.98 4.67 12.40
CA ALA A 254 -21.21 4.69 13.18
C ALA A 254 -21.48 6.06 13.82
N ALA A 255 -20.44 6.71 14.37
CA ALA A 255 -20.57 8.06 14.93
C ALA A 255 -20.93 9.11 13.87
N LEU A 256 -20.33 9.03 12.68
CA LEU A 256 -20.60 9.95 11.57
C LEU A 256 -22.00 9.73 10.95
N GLN A 257 -22.51 8.49 10.94
CA GLN A 257 -23.91 8.22 10.58
C GLN A 257 -24.89 8.90 11.54
N ALA A 258 -24.64 8.82 12.84
CA ALA A 258 -25.45 9.54 13.84
C ALA A 258 -25.31 11.07 13.71
N ALA A 259 -24.09 11.54 13.41
CA ALA A 259 -23.82 12.96 13.18
C ALA A 259 -24.50 13.49 11.91
N GLU A 260 -24.64 12.68 10.85
CA GLU A 260 -25.36 13.04 9.63
C GLU A 260 -26.85 13.24 9.94
N ALA A 261 -27.48 12.29 10.64
CA ALA A 261 -28.88 12.40 11.05
C ALA A 261 -29.12 13.63 11.95
N SER A 262 -28.21 13.88 12.89
CA SER A 262 -28.26 15.04 13.78
C SER A 262 -28.09 16.36 13.02
N SER A 263 -27.13 16.41 12.08
CA SER A 263 -26.87 17.60 11.26
C SER A 263 -28.02 17.90 10.31
N GLN A 264 -28.70 16.86 9.79
CA GLN A 264 -29.90 17.00 8.99
C GLN A 264 -31.04 17.59 9.82
N SER A 265 -31.31 17.05 11.00
CA SER A 265 -32.33 17.59 11.90
C SER A 265 -32.02 19.02 12.33
N ALA A 266 -30.75 19.36 12.58
CA ALA A 266 -30.33 20.71 12.91
C ALA A 266 -30.55 21.67 11.72
N LEU A 267 -30.27 21.24 10.49
CA LEU A 267 -30.56 22.03 9.30
C LEU A 267 -32.07 22.31 9.16
N ASP A 268 -32.90 21.29 9.34
CA ASP A 268 -34.35 21.43 9.19
C ASP A 268 -34.93 22.36 10.27
N ALA A 269 -34.44 22.26 11.51
CA ALA A 269 -34.81 23.17 12.60
C ALA A 269 -34.36 24.61 12.34
N ASN A 270 -33.15 24.84 11.81
CA ASN A 270 -32.68 26.18 11.48
C ASN A 270 -33.44 26.79 10.30
N LYS A 271 -33.77 25.99 9.27
CA LYS A 271 -34.62 26.43 8.15
C LYS A 271 -35.99 26.87 8.63
N LEU A 272 -36.64 26.06 9.48
CA LEU A 272 -37.94 26.43 10.05
C LEU A 272 -37.83 27.68 10.94
N GLY A 273 -36.80 27.74 11.79
CA GLY A 273 -36.52 28.88 12.64
C GLY A 273 -36.32 30.18 11.84
N TYR A 274 -35.66 30.10 10.69
CA TYR A 274 -35.48 31.24 9.78
C TYR A 274 -36.81 31.66 9.14
N GLN A 275 -37.63 30.70 8.71
CA GLN A 275 -38.96 30.99 8.13
C GLN A 275 -39.90 31.68 9.11
N VAL A 276 -39.84 31.36 10.40
CA VAL A 276 -40.67 31.99 11.45
C VAL A 276 -39.98 33.17 12.14
N GLY A 277 -38.77 33.56 11.70
CA GLY A 277 -38.06 34.75 12.16
C GLY A 277 -37.34 34.63 13.51
N VAL A 278 -37.15 33.43 14.05
CA VAL A 278 -36.41 33.19 15.32
C VAL A 278 -34.95 32.81 15.11
N ARG A 279 -34.52 32.59 13.86
CA ARG A 279 -33.13 32.34 13.44
C ARG A 279 -32.73 33.26 12.29
N ILE A 280 -31.44 33.47 12.12
CA ILE A 280 -30.86 34.34 11.08
C ILE A 280 -30.28 33.49 9.92
N ASN A 281 -30.08 34.12 8.75
CA ASN A 281 -29.64 33.42 7.53
C ASN A 281 -28.31 32.66 7.71
N ILE A 282 -27.36 33.26 8.43
CA ILE A 282 -26.06 32.63 8.76
C ILE A 282 -26.23 31.29 9.48
N ASP A 283 -27.24 31.12 10.35
CA ASP A 283 -27.47 29.87 11.07
C ASP A 283 -27.83 28.74 10.09
N VAL A 284 -28.64 29.05 9.07
CA VAL A 284 -28.99 28.11 8.01
C VAL A 284 -27.78 27.78 7.16
N LEU A 285 -27.00 28.79 6.73
CA LEU A 285 -25.79 28.59 5.90
C LEU A 285 -24.72 27.76 6.64
N ASN A 286 -24.56 27.97 7.95
CA ASN A 286 -23.66 27.20 8.79
C ASN A 286 -24.14 25.76 8.96
N ALA A 287 -25.43 25.54 9.25
CA ALA A 287 -26.00 24.20 9.37
C ALA A 287 -25.92 23.41 8.05
N GLN A 288 -26.12 24.07 6.90
CA GLN A 288 -25.91 23.47 5.58
C GLN A 288 -24.45 23.05 5.38
N SER A 289 -23.51 23.95 5.67
CA SER A 289 -22.09 23.65 5.54
C SER A 289 -21.67 22.47 6.42
N GLN A 290 -22.18 22.41 7.65
CA GLN A 290 -21.92 21.30 8.58
C GLN A 290 -22.48 19.98 8.07
N LEU A 291 -23.71 19.95 7.52
CA LEU A 291 -24.29 18.73 6.97
C LEU A 291 -23.46 18.17 5.81
N TYR A 292 -23.07 19.01 4.84
CA TYR A 292 -22.29 18.56 3.69
C TYR A 292 -20.86 18.16 4.06
N GLN A 293 -20.27 18.84 5.05
CA GLN A 293 -19.02 18.41 5.68
C GLN A 293 -19.14 17.00 6.27
N THR A 294 -20.17 16.77 7.10
CA THR A 294 -20.40 15.46 7.74
C THR A 294 -20.67 14.36 6.72
N LYS A 295 -21.41 14.63 5.64
CA LYS A 295 -21.63 13.67 4.54
C LYS A 295 -20.33 13.28 3.86
N ARG A 296 -19.45 14.25 3.60
CA ARG A 296 -18.13 14.00 3.02
C ARG A 296 -17.26 13.17 3.95
N ASP A 297 -17.21 13.53 5.22
CA ASP A 297 -16.41 12.83 6.23
C ASP A 297 -16.92 11.38 6.41
N LEU A 298 -18.23 11.16 6.36
CA LEU A 298 -18.84 9.84 6.40
C LEU A 298 -18.48 8.99 5.18
N ALA A 299 -18.54 9.56 3.97
CA ALA A 299 -18.14 8.85 2.75
C ALA A 299 -16.66 8.44 2.81
N ALA A 300 -15.77 9.38 3.17
CA ALA A 300 -14.35 9.10 3.34
C ALA A 300 -14.07 8.03 4.40
N ALA A 301 -14.77 8.08 5.54
CA ALA A 301 -14.64 7.07 6.60
C ALA A 301 -15.03 5.67 6.13
N ARG A 302 -16.10 5.53 5.32
CA ARG A 302 -16.50 4.23 4.74
C ARG A 302 -15.41 3.66 3.84
N TYR A 303 -14.86 4.47 2.95
CA TYR A 303 -13.77 4.05 2.06
C TYR A 303 -12.50 3.67 2.83
N ASN A 304 -12.15 4.45 3.85
CA ASN A 304 -10.99 4.17 4.71
C ASN A 304 -11.13 2.85 5.47
N VAL A 305 -12.34 2.48 5.91
CA VAL A 305 -12.58 1.17 6.53
C VAL A 305 -12.37 0.05 5.52
N VAL A 306 -12.91 0.16 4.31
CA VAL A 306 -12.74 -0.87 3.26
C VAL A 306 -11.26 -1.07 2.95
N VAL A 307 -10.52 0.01 2.66
CA VAL A 307 -9.07 -0.11 2.41
C VAL A 307 -8.30 -0.56 3.65
N GLY A 308 -8.71 -0.11 4.84
CA GLY A 308 -8.13 -0.53 6.11
C GLY A 308 -8.25 -2.03 6.35
N THR A 309 -9.38 -2.65 6.00
CA THR A 309 -9.55 -4.11 6.11
C THR A 309 -8.62 -4.88 5.17
N LEU A 310 -8.42 -4.41 3.94
CA LEU A 310 -7.46 -5.00 3.01
C LEU A 310 -6.02 -4.81 3.53
N ARG A 311 -5.70 -3.64 4.07
CA ARG A 311 -4.39 -3.34 4.65
C ARG A 311 -4.09 -4.20 5.87
N LEU A 312 -5.09 -4.51 6.70
CA LEU A 312 -4.95 -5.46 7.80
C LEU A 312 -4.55 -6.85 7.28
N LYS A 313 -5.23 -7.34 6.23
CA LYS A 313 -4.88 -8.62 5.58
C LYS A 313 -3.50 -8.59 4.92
N GLN A 314 -3.09 -7.47 4.33
CA GLN A 314 -1.75 -7.29 3.76
C GLN A 314 -0.69 -7.43 4.84
N VAL A 315 -0.85 -6.72 5.97
CA VAL A 315 0.12 -6.78 7.06
C VAL A 315 0.14 -8.17 7.71
N ALA A 316 -1.00 -8.85 7.76
CA ALA A 316 -1.09 -10.25 8.18
C ALA A 316 -0.45 -11.25 7.20
N GLY A 317 -0.11 -10.81 5.98
CA GLY A 317 0.42 -11.68 4.93
C GLY A 317 -0.63 -12.62 4.33
N THR A 318 -1.92 -12.33 4.52
CA THR A 318 -3.04 -13.18 4.04
C THR A 318 -3.86 -12.51 2.94
N LEU A 319 -3.44 -11.35 2.43
CA LEU A 319 -4.16 -10.66 1.35
C LEU A 319 -4.04 -11.46 0.06
N THR A 320 -5.20 -11.77 -0.53
CA THR A 320 -5.34 -12.50 -1.79
C THR A 320 -6.23 -11.75 -2.77
N ALA A 321 -6.22 -12.16 -4.03
CA ALA A 321 -7.12 -11.60 -5.05
C ALA A 321 -8.60 -11.79 -4.68
N ASP A 322 -8.94 -12.89 -4.02
CA ASP A 322 -10.31 -13.20 -3.57
C ASP A 322 -10.84 -12.15 -2.58
N ASP A 323 -9.96 -11.54 -1.78
CA ASP A 323 -10.34 -10.46 -0.87
C ASP A 323 -10.78 -9.20 -1.62
N VAL A 324 -10.18 -8.93 -2.78
CA VAL A 324 -10.61 -7.83 -3.66
C VAL A 324 -11.94 -8.17 -4.32
N THR A 325 -12.17 -9.43 -4.71
CA THR A 325 -13.46 -9.89 -5.22
C THR A 325 -14.57 -9.81 -4.17
N ALA A 326 -14.26 -10.05 -2.89
CA ALA A 326 -15.20 -9.85 -1.79
C ALA A 326 -15.58 -8.37 -1.62
N VAL A 327 -14.63 -7.45 -1.85
CA VAL A 327 -14.91 -6.01 -1.86
C VAL A 327 -15.72 -5.59 -3.09
N ASP A 328 -15.48 -6.20 -4.25
CA ASP A 328 -16.26 -5.97 -5.47
C ASP A 328 -17.76 -6.28 -5.27
N ALA A 329 -18.09 -7.28 -4.45
CA ALA A 329 -19.47 -7.58 -4.08
C ALA A 329 -20.19 -6.48 -3.28
N LEU A 330 -19.45 -5.50 -2.74
CA LEU A 330 -20.01 -4.33 -2.05
C LEU A 330 -20.33 -3.17 -3.01
N LEU A 331 -19.97 -3.28 -4.29
CA LEU A 331 -20.19 -2.26 -5.30
C LEU A 331 -21.60 -2.38 -5.91
N MET A 332 -22.12 -1.25 -6.40
CA MET A 332 -23.37 -1.19 -7.14
C MET A 332 -23.20 -1.86 -8.50
N ARG A 333 -24.07 -2.84 -8.81
CA ARG A 333 -24.16 -3.49 -10.12
C ARG A 333 -24.97 -2.68 -11.12
#